data_AF-A0A285N6K3-F1
#
_entry.id   AF-A0A285N6K3-F1
#
_cell.length_a   1.000
_cell.length_b   1.000
_cell.length_c   1.000
_cell.angle_alpha   90.00
_cell.angle_beta   90.00
_cell.angle_gamma   90.00
#
_symmetry.space_group_name_H-M   'P 1'
#
loop_
_entity.id
_entity.type
_entity.pdbx_description
1 polymer ?
#
loop_
_entity_poly.entity_id
_entity_poly.type
_entity_poly.pdbx_seq_one_letter_code
_entity_poly.pdbx_strand_id
1 'polypeptide(L)'
;MSSKGQVPDYSRQDLRKATRFVEGDYKGINPREFYRRLKRRLEEFQVANDFKYQTFGDQRQDLNILSENVGEKTGRIEGRQIAESDWELIGNGSLEYKPYGPHGALAIIIGLLLAVVGGLSQDMRVAAVGIVAVLAGGYMYLNTETGSFPLVRRDVIRVLMTGEVSERTIEDADETRTDIFANMSVIYAGDTLVNVYTNDMDDMSWTLRFALMNQVKRWYNSIVAEDYRKNVDDGFFGHLGAWTSRSVRNHRQPIENLQADFKNSFELREAYTETLLDELSADMQAQIDDQHDEVRSELEELADEMDVYVDREGLEPSA
;
A
#
# COMPACT_ATOMS: atom_id res chain seq x y z
N MET A 1 -3.07 9.21 -6.05
CA MET A 1 -4.41 9.83 -5.88
C MET A 1 -5.10 9.19 -4.68
N SER A 2 -5.42 9.96 -3.64
CA SER A 2 -6.10 9.45 -2.44
C SER A 2 -7.57 9.19 -2.73
N SER A 3 -8.06 8.01 -2.34
CA SER A 3 -9.50 7.80 -2.21
C SER A 3 -10.02 8.77 -1.16
N LYS A 4 -11.05 9.52 -1.50
CA LYS A 4 -11.69 10.49 -0.62
C LYS A 4 -12.16 9.83 0.68
N GLY A 5 -11.47 10.10 1.78
CA GLY A 5 -11.98 10.25 3.16
C GLY A 5 -12.83 9.15 3.81
N GLN A 6 -13.13 8.03 3.13
CA GLN A 6 -13.92 6.93 3.67
C GLN A 6 -13.00 5.86 4.23
N VAL A 7 -13.27 5.43 5.46
CA VAL A 7 -12.60 4.29 6.07
C VAL A 7 -13.09 3.03 5.34
N PRO A 8 -12.18 2.19 4.79
CA PRO A 8 -12.59 0.96 4.12
C PRO A 8 -13.27 0.01 5.12
N ASP A 9 -14.23 -0.77 4.65
CA ASP A 9 -14.82 -1.82 5.49
C ASP A 9 -13.81 -2.96 5.68
N TYR A 10 -13.53 -3.28 6.94
CA TYR A 10 -12.74 -4.43 7.35
C TYR A 10 -13.40 -5.13 8.54
N SER A 11 -13.19 -6.44 8.62
CA SER A 11 -13.67 -7.28 9.72
C SER A 11 -12.57 -7.55 10.74
N ARG A 12 -12.95 -8.06 11.92
CA ARG A 12 -11.99 -8.49 12.95
C ARG A 12 -11.06 -9.60 12.45
N GLN A 13 -11.56 -10.48 11.58
CA GLN A 13 -10.73 -11.55 10.99
C GLN A 13 -9.67 -10.97 10.06
N ASP A 14 -9.98 -9.90 9.33
CA ASP A 14 -9.02 -9.24 8.44
C ASP A 14 -7.91 -8.54 9.23
N LEU A 15 -8.25 -7.89 10.35
CA LEU A 15 -7.26 -7.22 11.20
C LEU A 15 -6.37 -8.20 11.96
N ARG A 16 -6.87 -9.40 12.29
CA ARG A 16 -6.03 -10.47 12.88
C ARG A 16 -5.05 -11.10 11.89
N LYS A 17 -5.25 -10.90 10.59
CA LYS A 17 -4.25 -11.27 9.58
C LYS A 17 -3.08 -10.31 9.59
N ALA A 18 -3.21 -9.15 10.22
CA ALA A 18 -2.10 -8.25 10.35
C ALA A 18 -0.95 -8.87 11.11
N THR A 19 0.25 -8.64 10.57
CA THR A 19 1.51 -9.08 11.15
C THR A 19 1.65 -8.59 12.59
N ARG A 20 1.00 -7.46 12.93
CA ARG A 20 0.93 -6.86 14.26
C ARG A 20 -0.50 -6.44 14.61
N PHE A 21 -1.03 -7.01 15.69
CA PHE A 21 -2.30 -6.57 16.26
C PHE A 21 -2.30 -6.67 17.79
N VAL A 22 -3.10 -5.81 18.42
CA VAL A 22 -3.38 -5.76 19.86
C VAL A 22 -4.90 -5.73 20.04
N GLU A 23 -5.42 -6.45 21.03
CA GLU A 23 -6.86 -6.41 21.37
C GLU A 23 -7.05 -5.87 22.78
N GLY A 24 -8.08 -5.04 22.97
CA GLY A 24 -8.47 -4.49 24.28
C GLY A 24 -9.99 -4.61 24.48
N ASP A 25 -10.39 -4.97 25.69
CA ASP A 25 -11.80 -5.06 26.09
C ASP A 25 -12.15 -3.97 27.09
N TYR A 26 -12.97 -3.02 26.67
CA TYR A 26 -13.31 -1.81 27.40
C TYR A 26 -14.76 -1.85 27.88
N LYS A 27 -15.00 -1.57 29.16
CA LYS A 27 -16.35 -1.68 29.76
C LYS A 27 -16.85 -0.34 30.27
N GLY A 28 -18.17 -0.16 30.17
CA GLY A 28 -18.86 0.95 30.82
C GLY A 28 -18.41 2.35 30.38
N ILE A 29 -17.94 2.51 29.15
CA ILE A 29 -17.44 3.80 28.64
C ILE A 29 -18.37 4.38 27.57
N ASN A 30 -18.44 5.71 27.47
CA ASN A 30 -19.15 6.34 26.36
C ASN A 30 -18.39 6.08 25.04
N PRO A 31 -19.00 5.39 24.06
CA PRO A 31 -18.30 5.01 22.85
C PRO A 31 -17.93 6.19 21.95
N ARG A 32 -18.69 7.29 22.00
CA ARG A 32 -18.42 8.50 21.22
C ARG A 32 -17.20 9.22 21.75
N GLU A 33 -17.06 9.27 23.07
CA GLU A 33 -15.90 9.87 23.72
C GLU A 33 -14.65 9.01 23.53
N PHE A 34 -14.79 7.68 23.66
CA PHE A 34 -13.73 6.72 23.38
C PHE A 34 -13.20 6.91 21.94
N TYR A 35 -14.08 6.94 20.93
CA TYR A 35 -13.69 7.15 19.53
C TYR A 35 -12.93 8.47 19.32
N ARG A 36 -13.43 9.57 19.92
CA ARG A 36 -12.77 10.88 19.81
C ARG A 36 -11.40 10.90 20.50
N ARG A 37 -11.28 10.23 21.65
CA ARG A 37 -10.02 10.13 22.39
C ARG A 37 -9.02 9.30 21.61
N LEU A 38 -9.42 8.13 21.13
CA LEU A 38 -8.64 7.26 20.27
C LEU A 38 -8.10 8.01 19.05
N LYS A 39 -8.98 8.72 18.33
CA LYS A 39 -8.61 9.58 17.20
C LYS A 39 -7.50 10.55 17.56
N ARG A 40 -7.68 11.27 18.66
CA ARG A 40 -6.72 12.25 19.12
C ARG A 40 -5.39 11.60 19.51
N ARG A 41 -5.40 10.40 20.12
CA ARG A 41 -4.16 9.69 20.48
C ARG A 41 -3.38 9.22 19.26
N LEU A 42 -4.07 8.69 18.26
CA LEU A 42 -3.45 8.34 16.97
C LEU A 42 -2.78 9.55 16.31
N GLU A 43 -3.41 10.73 16.39
CA GLU A 43 -2.83 11.98 15.88
C GLU A 43 -1.71 12.55 16.78
N GLU A 44 -1.57 12.10 18.03
CA GLU A 44 -0.57 12.62 18.98
C GLU A 44 0.79 11.91 18.88
N PHE A 45 0.90 10.78 18.17
CA PHE A 45 2.20 10.19 17.86
C PHE A 45 3.04 11.18 17.02
N GLN A 46 4.30 11.37 17.41
CA GLN A 46 5.19 12.38 16.81
C GLN A 46 6.44 11.74 16.22
N VAL A 47 6.88 12.27 15.08
CA VAL A 47 8.21 12.02 14.51
C VAL A 47 8.95 13.34 14.40
N ALA A 48 10.07 13.45 15.11
CA ALA A 48 11.02 14.57 15.13
C ALA A 48 10.42 15.98 15.30
N ASN A 49 9.70 16.50 14.31
CA ASN A 49 9.14 17.85 14.26
C ASN A 49 7.66 17.92 13.85
N ASP A 50 6.98 16.80 13.58
CA ASP A 50 5.57 16.77 13.15
C ASP A 50 4.81 15.55 13.69
N PHE A 51 3.49 15.53 13.51
CA PHE A 51 2.65 14.38 13.81
C PHE A 51 2.88 13.26 12.80
N LYS A 52 3.08 12.04 13.30
CA LYS A 52 3.37 10.85 12.49
C LYS A 52 2.19 10.47 11.60
N TYR A 53 1.00 10.48 12.18
CA TYR A 53 -0.20 9.92 11.55
C TYR A 53 -1.25 10.98 11.25
N GLN A 54 -1.84 10.86 10.06
CA GLN A 54 -3.07 11.52 9.71
C GLN A 54 -4.23 10.52 9.80
N THR A 55 -5.26 10.85 10.57
CA THR A 55 -6.46 10.01 10.64
C THR A 55 -7.43 10.33 9.52
N PHE A 56 -8.11 9.30 9.01
CA PHE A 56 -9.18 9.43 8.04
C PHE A 56 -10.49 8.92 8.62
N GLY A 57 -11.58 9.59 8.28
CA GLY A 57 -12.92 9.28 8.75
C GLY A 57 -13.64 10.43 9.47
N ASP A 58 -14.97 10.35 9.47
CA ASP A 58 -15.90 11.18 10.25
C ASP A 58 -16.67 10.26 11.20
N GLN A 59 -16.67 10.61 12.49
CA GLN A 59 -17.43 9.93 13.53
C GLN A 59 -18.90 9.68 13.14
N ARG A 60 -19.52 10.57 12.35
CA ARG A 60 -20.92 10.42 11.91
C ARG A 60 -21.14 9.30 10.91
N GLN A 61 -20.10 8.91 10.17
CA GLN A 61 -20.16 7.89 9.13
C GLN A 61 -19.52 6.58 9.61
N ASP A 62 -18.46 6.68 10.41
CA ASP A 62 -17.63 5.54 10.78
C ASP A 62 -17.97 4.95 12.15
N LEU A 63 -18.85 5.60 12.93
CA LEU A 63 -19.40 5.06 14.19
C LEU A 63 -20.90 4.84 14.06
N ASN A 64 -21.30 3.58 13.89
CA ASN A 64 -22.69 3.16 13.80
C ASN A 64 -23.17 2.64 15.16
N ILE A 65 -24.17 3.32 15.72
CA ILE A 65 -24.92 2.84 16.89
C ILE A 65 -26.27 2.36 16.37
N LEU A 66 -26.42 1.04 16.24
CA LEU A 66 -27.64 0.40 15.78
C LEU A 66 -28.51 0.09 16.99
N SER A 67 -29.66 0.76 17.10
CA SER A 67 -30.68 0.40 18.09
C SER A 67 -31.32 -0.93 17.68
N GLU A 68 -31.42 -1.87 18.62
CA GLU A 68 -32.33 -2.99 18.47
C GLU A 68 -33.78 -2.49 18.78
N ASN A 69 -34.81 -3.04 18.15
CA ASN A 69 -36.15 -2.42 18.05
C ASN A 69 -36.93 -2.29 19.38
N VAL A 70 -37.91 -1.36 19.35
CA VAL A 70 -38.95 -0.96 20.33
C VAL A 70 -39.01 -1.71 21.68
N GLY A 71 -38.51 -1.06 22.73
CA GLY A 71 -38.69 -1.45 24.14
C GLY A 71 -37.38 -1.61 24.92
N GLU A 72 -36.27 -1.71 24.20
CA GLU A 72 -34.95 -1.95 24.79
C GLU A 72 -34.10 -0.66 24.84
N LYS A 73 -33.40 -0.47 25.96
CA LYS A 73 -32.37 0.57 26.15
C LYS A 73 -31.00 0.08 25.66
N THR A 74 -30.98 -0.84 24.70
CA THR A 74 -29.78 -1.56 24.27
C THR A 74 -29.61 -1.53 22.76
N GLY A 75 -28.36 -1.58 22.30
CA GLY A 75 -28.01 -1.56 20.89
C GLY A 75 -26.63 -2.16 20.64
N ARG A 76 -26.20 -2.14 19.38
CA ARG A 76 -24.85 -2.57 18.97
C ARG A 76 -24.06 -1.38 18.47
N ILE A 77 -22.75 -1.43 18.69
CA ILE A 77 -21.83 -0.44 18.14
C ILE A 77 -20.78 -1.09 17.25
N GLU A 78 -20.53 -0.42 16.14
CA GLU A 78 -19.42 -0.71 15.24
C GLU A 78 -18.75 0.61 14.86
N GLY A 79 -17.45 0.71 15.13
CA GLY A 79 -16.64 1.88 14.88
C GLY A 79 -15.39 1.53 14.11
N ARG A 80 -15.08 2.26 13.03
CA ARG A 80 -13.84 2.07 12.26
C ARG A 80 -12.99 3.34 12.28
N GLN A 81 -11.68 3.16 12.35
CA GLN A 81 -10.73 4.24 12.24
C GLN A 81 -9.46 3.78 11.53
N ILE A 82 -8.95 4.63 10.64
CA ILE A 82 -7.66 4.43 9.99
C ILE A 82 -6.78 5.65 10.21
N ALA A 83 -5.50 5.40 10.45
CA ALA A 83 -4.46 6.41 10.52
C ALA A 83 -3.32 6.00 9.58
N GLU A 84 -2.87 6.90 8.72
CA GLU A 84 -1.76 6.64 7.80
C GLU A 84 -0.66 7.67 8.03
N SER A 85 0.61 7.23 7.99
CA SER A 85 1.74 8.15 7.96
C SER A 85 1.97 8.72 6.56
N ASP A 86 2.87 9.70 6.45
CA ASP A 86 3.33 10.18 5.15
C ASP A 86 4.19 9.12 4.45
N TRP A 87 4.31 9.24 3.12
CA TRP A 87 5.21 8.39 2.36
C TRP A 87 6.66 8.81 2.62
N GLU A 88 7.44 7.93 3.24
CA GLU A 88 8.84 8.14 3.54
C GLU A 88 9.74 7.35 2.60
N LEU A 89 10.82 7.97 2.12
CA LEU A 89 11.83 7.28 1.31
C LEU A 89 12.65 6.33 2.21
N ILE A 90 12.66 5.05 1.86
CA ILE A 90 13.44 4.03 2.58
C ILE A 90 14.76 3.70 1.90
N GLY A 91 14.83 3.94 0.59
CA GLY A 91 16.01 3.58 -0.18
C GLY A 91 15.71 3.35 -1.65
N ASN A 92 16.66 2.71 -2.33
CA ASN A 92 16.56 2.38 -3.74
C ASN A 92 16.64 0.87 -3.92
N GLY A 93 15.66 0.31 -4.65
CA GLY A 93 15.76 -1.03 -5.22
C GLY A 93 16.65 -1.02 -6.47
N SER A 94 17.06 -2.21 -6.93
CA SER A 94 17.88 -2.38 -8.12
C SER A 94 17.19 -3.28 -9.14
N LEU A 95 17.33 -2.95 -10.43
CA LEU A 95 16.71 -3.69 -11.52
C LEU A 95 17.68 -3.85 -12.69
N GLU A 96 17.90 -5.09 -13.12
CA GLU A 96 18.58 -5.35 -14.38
C GLU A 96 17.65 -5.05 -15.56
N TYR A 97 18.13 -4.26 -16.52
CA TYR A 97 17.35 -3.85 -17.69
C TYR A 97 18.22 -3.73 -18.93
N LYS A 98 17.56 -3.66 -20.11
CA LYS A 98 18.23 -3.52 -21.41
C LYS A 98 18.14 -2.08 -21.91
N PRO A 99 19.15 -1.22 -21.65
CA PRO A 99 19.12 0.20 -22.06
C PRO A 99 19.04 0.36 -23.58
N TYR A 100 19.68 -0.53 -24.32
CA TYR A 100 19.68 -0.53 -25.79
C TYR A 100 18.75 -1.58 -26.39
N GLY A 101 17.98 -2.32 -25.58
CA GLY A 101 17.05 -3.36 -26.04
C GLY A 101 16.16 -2.90 -27.21
N PRO A 102 15.42 -1.78 -27.06
CA PRO A 102 14.59 -1.26 -28.14
C PRO A 102 15.37 -0.87 -29.40
N HIS A 103 16.57 -0.29 -29.26
CA HIS A 103 17.41 0.10 -30.39
C HIS A 103 17.97 -1.13 -31.12
N GLY A 104 18.42 -2.13 -30.36
CA GLY A 104 18.90 -3.40 -30.88
C GLY A 104 17.81 -4.19 -31.60
N ALA A 105 16.60 -4.26 -31.01
CA ALA A 105 15.46 -4.92 -31.64
C ALA A 105 15.09 -4.26 -32.99
N LEU A 106 15.07 -2.93 -33.05
CA LEU A 106 14.82 -2.19 -34.28
C LEU A 106 15.91 -2.42 -35.32
N ALA A 107 17.19 -2.39 -34.91
CA ALA A 107 18.32 -2.63 -35.79
C ALA A 107 18.31 -4.05 -36.39
N ILE A 108 17.87 -5.06 -35.63
CA ILE A 108 17.68 -6.42 -36.12
C ILE A 108 16.61 -6.46 -37.23
N ILE A 109 15.44 -5.85 -37.01
CA ILE A 109 14.37 -5.83 -38.03
C ILE A 109 14.82 -5.13 -39.30
N ILE A 110 15.41 -3.93 -39.18
CA ILE A 110 15.90 -3.17 -40.34
C ILE A 110 17.02 -3.94 -41.05
N GLY A 111 17.94 -4.54 -40.29
CA GLY A 111 19.03 -5.33 -40.83
C GLY A 111 18.56 -6.56 -41.61
N LEU A 112 17.56 -7.28 -41.10
CA LEU A 112 16.94 -8.40 -41.80
C LEU A 112 16.26 -7.95 -43.10
N LEU A 113 15.53 -6.82 -43.08
CA LEU A 113 14.90 -6.28 -44.28
C LEU A 113 15.95 -5.89 -45.34
N LEU A 114 17.04 -5.23 -44.95
CA LEU A 114 18.13 -4.88 -45.86
C LEU A 114 18.84 -6.13 -46.41
N ALA A 115 19.06 -7.14 -45.59
CA ALA A 115 19.66 -8.40 -46.02
C ALA A 115 18.80 -9.10 -47.08
N VAL A 116 17.48 -9.15 -46.88
CA VAL A 116 16.53 -9.73 -47.83
C VAL A 116 16.48 -8.92 -49.13
N VAL A 117 16.33 -7.60 -49.03
CA VAL A 117 16.27 -6.72 -50.22
C VAL A 117 17.57 -6.79 -51.03
N GLY A 118 18.72 -6.74 -50.37
CA GLY A 118 20.03 -6.87 -51.02
C GLY A 118 20.25 -8.25 -51.65
N GLY A 119 19.77 -9.31 -51.01
CA GLY A 119 19.81 -10.66 -51.57
C GLY A 119 18.95 -10.81 -52.83
N LEU A 120 17.75 -10.22 -52.83
CA LEU A 120 16.83 -10.24 -53.98
C LEU A 120 17.32 -9.35 -55.14
N SER A 121 17.97 -8.23 -54.84
CA SER A 121 18.52 -7.31 -55.86
C SER A 121 19.92 -7.69 -56.35
N GLN A 122 20.52 -8.76 -55.81
CA GLN A 122 21.92 -9.16 -56.04
C GLN A 122 22.95 -8.09 -55.64
N ASP A 123 22.56 -7.10 -54.83
CA ASP A 123 23.49 -6.11 -54.27
C ASP A 123 24.11 -6.64 -52.98
N MET A 124 25.28 -7.26 -53.12
CA MET A 124 26.03 -7.82 -52.01
C MET A 124 26.43 -6.77 -50.96
N ARG A 125 26.54 -5.49 -51.32
CA ARG A 125 26.89 -4.44 -50.35
C ARG A 125 25.71 -4.15 -49.43
N VAL A 126 24.51 -4.05 -49.98
CA VAL A 126 23.28 -3.87 -49.20
C VAL A 126 23.03 -5.08 -48.30
N ALA A 127 23.25 -6.29 -48.83
CA ALA A 127 23.14 -7.51 -48.03
C ALA A 127 24.15 -7.54 -46.86
N ALA A 128 25.41 -7.17 -47.10
CA ALA A 128 26.44 -7.09 -46.07
C ALA A 128 26.12 -6.06 -44.98
N VAL A 129 25.61 -4.88 -45.35
CA VAL A 129 25.16 -3.85 -44.39
C VAL A 129 24.01 -4.40 -43.53
N GLY A 130 23.06 -5.11 -44.13
CA GLY A 130 21.97 -5.76 -43.38
C GLY A 130 22.48 -6.76 -42.35
N ILE A 131 23.42 -7.63 -42.72
CA ILE A 131 24.03 -8.60 -41.80
C ILE A 131 24.76 -7.89 -40.65
N VAL A 132 25.56 -6.86 -40.96
CA VAL A 132 26.27 -6.08 -39.92
C VAL A 132 25.27 -5.41 -38.97
N ALA A 133 24.17 -4.86 -39.49
CA ALA A 133 23.12 -4.26 -38.66
C ALA A 133 22.44 -5.29 -37.73
N VAL A 134 22.21 -6.52 -38.20
CA VAL A 134 21.70 -7.61 -37.35
C VAL A 134 22.67 -7.96 -36.24
N LEU A 135 23.97 -8.09 -36.54
CA LEU A 135 24.99 -8.43 -35.55
C LEU A 135 25.14 -7.31 -34.50
N ALA A 136 25.25 -6.06 -34.93
CA ALA A 136 25.32 -4.91 -34.04
C ALA A 136 24.04 -4.74 -33.21
N GLY A 137 22.87 -4.94 -33.83
CA GLY A 137 21.58 -4.92 -33.15
C GLY A 137 21.45 -6.03 -32.11
N GLY A 138 21.93 -7.24 -32.42
CA GLY A 138 22.01 -8.36 -31.49
C GLY A 138 22.87 -8.05 -30.27
N TYR A 139 24.06 -7.49 -30.48
CA TYR A 139 24.93 -7.05 -29.39
C TYR A 139 24.23 -6.02 -28.49
N MET A 140 23.63 -4.97 -29.08
CA MET A 140 22.90 -3.95 -28.32
C MET A 140 21.67 -4.52 -27.59
N TYR A 141 20.97 -5.49 -28.18
CA TYR A 141 19.77 -6.10 -27.59
C TYR A 141 20.08 -6.98 -26.37
N LEU A 142 21.27 -7.59 -26.34
CA LEU A 142 21.70 -8.47 -25.26
C LEU A 142 22.39 -7.71 -24.13
N ASN A 143 22.84 -6.47 -24.36
CA ASN A 143 23.49 -5.66 -23.33
C ASN A 143 22.51 -5.27 -22.22
N THR A 144 22.86 -5.63 -20.99
CA THR A 144 22.12 -5.27 -19.78
C THR A 144 22.91 -4.30 -18.90
N GLU A 145 22.18 -3.49 -18.15
CA GLU A 145 22.70 -2.60 -17.12
C GLU A 145 21.81 -2.72 -15.88
N THR A 146 22.32 -2.35 -14.71
CA THR A 146 21.53 -2.25 -13.48
C THR A 146 21.14 -0.79 -13.26
N GLY A 147 19.83 -0.54 -13.16
CA GLY A 147 19.27 0.76 -12.78
C GLY A 147 18.73 0.72 -11.35
N SER A 148 18.73 1.86 -10.67
CA SER A 148 18.11 2.00 -9.35
C SER A 148 16.73 2.66 -9.47
N PHE A 149 15.80 2.29 -8.57
CA PHE A 149 14.50 2.93 -8.45
C PHE A 149 14.16 3.20 -6.98
N PRO A 150 13.57 4.36 -6.66
CA PRO A 150 13.23 4.71 -5.29
C PRO A 150 12.04 3.90 -4.78
N LEU A 151 12.16 3.47 -3.53
CA LEU A 151 11.12 2.82 -2.75
C LEU A 151 10.72 3.73 -1.60
N VAL A 152 9.41 3.77 -1.35
CA VAL A 152 8.81 4.48 -0.23
C VAL A 152 8.04 3.53 0.65
N ARG A 153 7.98 3.85 1.94
CA ARG A 153 7.12 3.17 2.91
C ARG A 153 6.03 4.10 3.41
N ARG A 154 5.00 3.50 3.99
CA ARG A 154 3.97 4.18 4.77
C ARG A 154 3.40 3.22 5.79
N ASP A 155 3.31 3.68 7.02
CA ASP A 155 2.69 2.93 8.11
C ASP A 155 1.20 3.23 8.16
N VAL A 156 0.41 2.20 8.46
CA VAL A 156 -1.03 2.29 8.50
C VAL A 156 -1.55 1.56 9.74
N ILE A 157 -2.19 2.31 10.62
CA ILE A 157 -2.91 1.77 11.78
C ILE A 157 -4.40 1.70 11.45
N ARG A 158 -5.01 0.55 11.69
CA ARG A 158 -6.45 0.31 11.57
C ARG A 158 -7.00 -0.12 12.91
N VAL A 159 -8.13 0.47 13.27
CA VAL A 159 -8.85 0.15 14.50
C VAL A 159 -10.28 -0.24 14.16
N LEU A 160 -10.73 -1.36 14.72
CA LEU A 160 -12.13 -1.77 14.70
C LEU A 160 -12.63 -1.88 16.14
N MET A 161 -13.67 -1.12 16.44
CA MET A 161 -14.38 -1.16 17.71
C MET A 161 -15.72 -1.86 17.49
N THR A 162 -16.02 -2.88 18.28
CA THR A 162 -17.31 -3.59 18.21
C THR A 162 -17.84 -3.78 19.62
N GLY A 163 -19.14 -3.66 19.84
CA GLY A 163 -19.65 -3.81 21.20
C GLY A 163 -21.15 -3.75 21.34
N GLU A 164 -21.58 -3.86 22.59
CA GLU A 164 -22.96 -3.70 23.02
C GLU A 164 -23.11 -2.40 23.78
N VAL A 165 -24.18 -1.69 23.49
CA VAL A 165 -24.50 -0.38 24.01
C VAL A 165 -25.69 -0.50 24.96
N SER A 166 -25.65 0.22 26.06
CA SER A 166 -26.73 0.37 27.02
C SER A 166 -26.94 1.85 27.36
N GLU A 167 -28.19 2.30 27.36
CA GLU A 167 -28.54 3.64 27.82
C GLU A 167 -28.79 3.61 29.32
N ARG A 168 -28.06 4.45 30.06
CA ARG A 168 -28.30 4.68 31.48
C ARG A 168 -28.68 6.14 31.71
N THR A 169 -29.74 6.33 32.48
CA THR A 169 -30.16 7.65 32.92
C THR A 169 -29.38 7.97 34.19
N ILE A 170 -28.53 8.98 34.13
CA ILE A 170 -27.84 9.53 35.30
C ILE A 170 -28.76 10.62 35.85
N GLU A 171 -29.21 10.42 37.08
CA GLU A 171 -29.91 11.43 37.87
C GLU A 171 -28.86 12.14 38.71
N ASP A 172 -28.42 13.32 38.27
CA ASP A 172 -27.60 14.22 39.08
C ASP A 172 -28.47 15.35 39.63
N ALA A 173 -28.08 15.96 40.74
CA ALA A 173 -28.98 16.74 41.62
C ALA A 173 -29.82 17.86 40.97
N ASP A 174 -29.43 18.34 39.77
CA ASP A 174 -30.13 19.39 39.02
C ASP A 174 -30.49 19.02 37.56
N GLU A 175 -30.13 17.83 37.04
CA GLU A 175 -30.43 17.45 35.64
C GLU A 175 -30.52 15.92 35.42
N THR A 176 -31.53 15.48 34.69
CA THR A 176 -31.68 14.09 34.24
C THR A 176 -31.09 13.92 32.85
N ARG A 177 -29.94 13.25 32.73
CA ARG A 177 -29.28 13.02 31.44
C ARG A 177 -29.23 11.53 31.12
N THR A 178 -29.79 11.14 29.98
CA THR A 178 -29.58 9.80 29.41
C THR A 178 -28.25 9.80 28.68
N ASP A 179 -27.31 9.01 29.17
CA ASP A 179 -26.01 8.80 28.52
C ASP A 179 -25.90 7.35 28.03
N ILE A 180 -25.02 7.16 27.06
CA ILE A 180 -24.81 5.92 26.33
C ILE A 180 -23.50 5.31 26.81
N PHE A 181 -23.56 4.10 27.36
CA PHE A 181 -22.39 3.35 27.82
C PHE A 181 -22.28 2.03 27.07
N ALA A 182 -21.06 1.66 26.68
CA ALA A 182 -20.81 0.47 25.90
C ALA A 182 -19.77 -0.44 26.56
N ASN A 183 -19.98 -1.75 26.38
CA ASN A 183 -18.94 -2.75 26.52
C ASN A 183 -18.42 -3.05 25.12
N MET A 184 -17.19 -2.65 24.85
CA MET A 184 -16.56 -2.71 23.54
C MET A 184 -15.36 -3.62 23.58
N SER A 185 -15.16 -4.34 22.48
CA SER A 185 -13.94 -5.03 22.17
C SER A 185 -13.33 -4.36 20.96
N VAL A 186 -12.09 -3.91 21.10
CA VAL A 186 -11.35 -3.14 20.10
C VAL A 186 -10.13 -3.94 19.66
N ILE A 187 -9.91 -3.96 18.36
CA ILE A 187 -8.67 -4.50 17.77
C ILE A 187 -7.93 -3.35 17.08
N TYR A 188 -6.66 -3.21 17.45
CA TYR A 188 -5.70 -2.31 16.83
C TYR A 188 -4.78 -3.16 15.95
N ALA A 189 -4.59 -2.80 14.68
CA ALA A 189 -3.72 -3.51 13.76
C ALA A 189 -2.85 -2.53 13.00
N GLY A 190 -1.57 -2.85 12.85
CA GLY A 190 -0.58 -2.01 12.18
C GLY A 190 0.09 -2.74 11.03
N ASP A 191 0.22 -2.05 9.90
CA ASP A 191 0.90 -2.52 8.70
C ASP A 191 1.91 -1.50 8.22
N THR A 192 3.01 -1.96 7.63
CA THR A 192 3.89 -1.13 6.83
C THR A 192 3.73 -1.49 5.35
N LEU A 193 3.40 -0.48 4.54
CA LEU A 193 3.21 -0.62 3.10
C LEU A 193 4.44 -0.12 2.37
N VAL A 194 5.07 -0.98 1.56
CA VAL A 194 6.19 -0.59 0.71
C VAL A 194 5.71 -0.43 -0.73
N ASN A 195 6.22 0.58 -1.43
CA ASN A 195 5.79 0.95 -2.77
C ASN A 195 6.94 1.50 -3.61
N VAL A 196 6.89 1.28 -4.93
CA VAL A 196 7.70 2.03 -5.89
C VAL A 196 7.28 3.49 -5.90
N TYR A 197 8.24 4.39 -5.74
CA TYR A 197 8.00 5.83 -5.79
C TYR A 197 8.01 6.32 -7.24
N THR A 198 6.87 6.84 -7.68
CA THR A 198 6.65 7.17 -9.09
C THR A 198 6.85 8.64 -9.44
N ASN A 199 6.97 9.53 -8.45
CA ASN A 199 7.08 10.97 -8.70
C ASN A 199 8.38 11.31 -9.43
N ASP A 200 9.49 10.64 -9.12
CA ASP A 200 10.81 10.90 -9.73
C ASP A 200 11.08 10.06 -10.98
N MET A 201 10.06 9.40 -11.54
CA MET A 201 10.23 8.63 -12.78
C MET A 201 10.69 9.48 -13.96
N ASP A 202 10.45 10.79 -13.95
CA ASP A 202 10.89 11.71 -14.99
C ASP A 202 12.42 11.70 -15.16
N ASP A 203 13.17 11.48 -14.07
CA ASP A 203 14.63 11.43 -14.05
C ASP A 203 15.21 10.09 -14.55
N MET A 204 14.39 9.03 -14.60
CA MET A 204 14.80 7.73 -15.09
C MET A 204 14.88 7.68 -16.63
N SER A 205 15.79 6.88 -17.16
CA SER A 205 15.79 6.58 -18.60
C SER A 205 14.48 5.90 -19.00
N TRP A 206 13.98 6.17 -20.21
CA TRP A 206 12.70 5.63 -20.65
C TRP A 206 12.69 4.09 -20.70
N THR A 207 13.84 3.48 -20.99
CA THR A 207 14.05 2.03 -20.98
C THR A 207 14.05 1.47 -19.56
N LEU A 208 14.58 2.21 -18.59
CA LEU A 208 14.48 1.83 -17.17
C LEU A 208 13.03 1.93 -16.69
N ARG A 209 12.31 3.01 -17.03
CA ARG A 209 10.86 3.12 -16.72
C ARG A 209 10.04 1.96 -17.29
N PHE A 210 10.32 1.58 -18.53
CA PHE A 210 9.65 0.46 -19.20
C PHE A 210 9.95 -0.87 -18.48
N ALA A 211 11.21 -1.11 -18.14
CA ALA A 211 11.61 -2.29 -17.39
C ALA A 211 10.96 -2.33 -16.00
N LEU A 212 10.98 -1.21 -15.26
CA LEU A 212 10.34 -1.09 -13.95
C LEU A 212 8.84 -1.35 -14.01
N MET A 213 8.14 -0.79 -15.00
CA MET A 213 6.72 -1.08 -15.23
C MET A 213 6.48 -2.58 -15.44
N ASN A 214 7.29 -3.24 -16.26
CA ASN A 214 7.17 -4.68 -16.49
C ASN A 214 7.53 -5.50 -15.25
N GLN A 215 8.52 -5.07 -14.45
CA GLN A 215 8.86 -5.72 -13.19
C GLN A 215 7.70 -5.61 -12.19
N VAL A 216 7.09 -4.44 -12.05
CA VAL A 216 5.89 -4.25 -11.20
C VAL A 216 4.74 -5.14 -11.66
N LYS A 217 4.54 -5.32 -12.97
CA LYS A 217 3.57 -6.30 -13.48
C LYS A 217 3.94 -7.75 -13.12
N ARG A 218 5.22 -8.12 -13.10
CA ARG A 218 5.66 -9.47 -12.69
C ARG A 218 5.37 -9.71 -11.21
N TRP A 219 5.74 -8.76 -10.33
CA TRP A 219 5.37 -8.81 -8.91
C TRP A 219 3.85 -8.86 -8.72
N TYR A 220 3.10 -8.10 -9.52
CA TYR A 220 1.64 -8.17 -9.47
C TYR A 220 1.11 -9.57 -9.82
N ASN A 221 1.64 -10.15 -10.90
CA ASN A 221 1.24 -11.47 -11.40
C ASN A 221 1.63 -12.65 -10.49
N SER A 222 2.64 -12.50 -9.64
CA SER A 222 3.00 -13.53 -8.66
C SER A 222 2.04 -13.60 -7.48
N ILE A 223 1.28 -12.51 -7.24
CA ILE A 223 0.37 -12.39 -6.09
C ILE A 223 -1.08 -12.68 -6.50
N VAL A 224 -1.52 -12.18 -7.66
CA VAL A 224 -2.93 -12.32 -8.07
C VAL A 224 -3.25 -13.64 -8.76
N ALA A 225 -4.53 -14.04 -8.72
CA ALA A 225 -5.03 -15.17 -9.48
C ALA A 225 -4.88 -14.98 -11.00
N GLU A 226 -4.87 -16.09 -11.74
CA GLU A 226 -4.54 -16.12 -13.17
C GLU A 226 -5.42 -15.20 -14.02
N ASP A 227 -6.71 -15.13 -13.73
CA ASP A 227 -7.70 -14.30 -14.44
C ASP A 227 -7.42 -12.79 -14.36
N TYR A 228 -6.63 -12.35 -13.38
CA TYR A 228 -6.30 -10.93 -13.16
C TYR A 228 -4.90 -10.55 -13.63
N ARG A 229 -4.12 -11.51 -14.13
CA ARG A 229 -2.72 -11.28 -14.54
C ARG A 229 -2.64 -10.27 -15.68
N LYS A 230 -1.59 -9.45 -15.63
CA LYS A 230 -1.27 -8.46 -16.66
C LYS A 230 -0.25 -9.03 -17.63
N ASN A 231 -0.36 -8.64 -18.89
CA ASN A 231 0.66 -8.99 -19.88
C ASN A 231 1.98 -8.25 -19.60
N VAL A 232 3.07 -9.01 -19.52
CA VAL A 232 4.43 -8.51 -19.31
C VAL A 232 5.13 -8.43 -20.67
N ASP A 233 5.48 -7.23 -21.11
CA ASP A 233 5.97 -6.96 -22.46
C ASP A 233 7.49 -6.77 -22.47
N ASP A 234 8.26 -7.74 -21.98
CA ASP A 234 9.73 -7.65 -21.86
C ASP A 234 10.51 -8.37 -22.97
N GLY A 235 9.81 -9.11 -23.83
CA GLY A 235 10.39 -9.82 -24.97
C GLY A 235 10.77 -8.91 -26.14
N PHE A 236 11.22 -9.52 -27.24
CA PHE A 236 11.67 -8.82 -28.45
C PHE A 236 10.61 -7.85 -29.01
N PHE A 237 9.37 -8.30 -29.14
CA PHE A 237 8.26 -7.46 -29.60
C PHE A 237 7.86 -6.40 -28.58
N GLY A 238 8.00 -6.67 -27.29
CA GLY A 238 7.81 -5.68 -26.23
C GLY A 238 8.81 -4.53 -26.37
N HIS A 239 10.09 -4.85 -26.56
CA HIS A 239 11.14 -3.86 -26.83
C HIS A 239 10.93 -3.07 -28.14
N LEU A 240 10.38 -3.69 -29.19
CA LEU A 240 9.95 -2.96 -30.40
C LEU A 240 8.78 -2.01 -30.10
N GLY A 241 7.76 -2.49 -29.38
CA GLY A 241 6.59 -1.71 -28.99
C GLY A 241 6.93 -0.52 -28.08
N ALA A 242 7.96 -0.67 -27.25
CA ALA A 242 8.42 0.35 -26.30
C ALA A 242 8.79 1.68 -26.98
N TRP A 243 9.16 1.67 -28.27
CA TRP A 243 9.38 2.90 -29.06
C TRP A 243 8.17 3.83 -29.11
N THR A 244 6.97 3.28 -29.03
CA THR A 244 5.71 4.04 -29.07
C THR A 244 5.27 4.52 -27.68
N SER A 245 5.84 3.98 -26.61
CA SER A 245 5.46 4.25 -25.22
C SER A 245 6.50 5.07 -24.45
N ARG A 246 7.04 6.15 -25.03
CA ARG A 246 8.14 6.91 -24.40
C ARG A 246 7.72 7.86 -23.27
N SER A 247 6.43 8.20 -23.18
CA SER A 247 5.95 9.18 -22.21
C SER A 247 6.09 8.61 -20.78
N VAL A 248 6.39 9.47 -19.82
CA VAL A 248 6.50 9.06 -18.41
C VAL A 248 5.15 8.56 -17.91
N ARG A 249 4.07 9.24 -18.30
CA ARG A 249 2.69 8.86 -17.96
C ARG A 249 2.34 7.43 -18.37
N ASN A 250 2.83 6.97 -19.53
CA ASN A 250 2.56 5.61 -20.02
C ASN A 250 3.20 4.52 -19.14
N HIS A 251 4.16 4.88 -18.27
CA HIS A 251 4.80 3.96 -17.33
C HIS A 251 4.32 4.21 -15.89
N ARG A 252 4.23 5.48 -15.47
CA ARG A 252 3.77 5.90 -14.15
C ARG A 252 2.37 5.39 -13.84
N GLN A 253 1.42 5.63 -14.74
CA GLN A 253 0.02 5.32 -14.50
C GLN A 253 -0.26 3.81 -14.32
N PRO A 254 0.32 2.90 -15.15
CA PRO A 254 0.21 1.47 -14.88
C PRO A 254 0.79 1.05 -13.53
N ILE A 255 1.97 1.56 -13.15
CA ILE A 255 2.60 1.24 -11.87
C ILE A 255 1.69 1.66 -10.70
N GLU A 256 1.22 2.91 -10.70
CA GLU A 256 0.32 3.43 -9.67
C GLU A 256 -0.99 2.66 -9.58
N ASN A 257 -1.57 2.28 -10.73
CA ASN A 257 -2.80 1.50 -10.77
C ASN A 257 -2.61 0.11 -10.14
N LEU A 258 -1.53 -0.60 -10.49
CA LEU A 258 -1.24 -1.94 -9.95
C LEU A 258 -1.03 -1.89 -8.44
N GLN A 259 -0.29 -0.88 -7.96
CA GLN A 259 -0.08 -0.68 -6.52
C GLN A 259 -1.37 -0.24 -5.80
N ALA A 260 -2.28 0.46 -6.49
CA ALA A 260 -3.57 0.84 -5.92
C ALA A 260 -4.51 -0.38 -5.78
N ASP A 261 -4.44 -1.35 -6.68
CA ASP A 261 -5.28 -2.56 -6.64
C ASP A 261 -5.04 -3.36 -5.34
N PHE A 262 -3.82 -3.33 -4.79
CA PHE A 262 -3.51 -3.98 -3.52
C PHE A 262 -4.14 -3.30 -2.30
N LYS A 263 -4.45 -2.01 -2.35
CA LYS A 263 -4.87 -1.25 -1.16
C LYS A 263 -6.09 -1.84 -0.44
N ASN A 264 -6.95 -2.55 -1.15
CA ASN A 264 -8.23 -3.03 -0.62
C ASN A 264 -8.17 -4.42 0.04
N SER A 265 -7.07 -5.18 -0.09
CA SER A 265 -6.97 -6.52 0.51
C SER A 265 -5.75 -6.63 1.38
N PHE A 266 -5.95 -7.04 2.64
CA PHE A 266 -4.86 -7.22 3.60
C PHE A 266 -3.78 -8.18 3.06
N GLU A 267 -4.20 -9.38 2.68
CA GLU A 267 -3.31 -10.45 2.22
C GLU A 267 -2.51 -10.03 0.98
N LEU A 268 -3.14 -9.30 0.05
CA LEU A 268 -2.45 -8.87 -1.16
C LEU A 268 -1.44 -7.75 -0.88
N ARG A 269 -1.73 -6.86 0.09
CA ARG A 269 -0.76 -5.83 0.51
C ARG A 269 0.44 -6.45 1.18
N GLU A 270 0.23 -7.38 2.11
CA GLU A 270 1.31 -8.06 2.82
C GLU A 270 2.21 -8.81 1.83
N ALA A 271 1.63 -9.63 0.95
CA ALA A 271 2.37 -10.35 -0.08
C ALA A 271 3.14 -9.41 -1.03
N TYR A 272 2.57 -8.23 -1.34
CA TYR A 272 3.24 -7.23 -2.18
C TYR A 272 4.39 -6.54 -1.45
N THR A 273 4.19 -6.17 -0.18
CA THR A 273 5.25 -5.63 0.67
C THR A 273 6.39 -6.64 0.77
N GLU A 274 6.12 -7.91 1.11
CA GLU A 274 7.14 -8.97 1.18
C GLU A 274 7.92 -9.10 -0.13
N THR A 275 7.22 -9.14 -1.26
CA THR A 275 7.86 -9.21 -2.59
C THR A 275 8.81 -8.02 -2.84
N LEU A 276 8.46 -6.82 -2.38
CA LEU A 276 9.34 -5.64 -2.50
C LEU A 276 10.48 -5.64 -1.49
N LEU A 277 10.29 -6.19 -0.30
CA LEU A 277 11.34 -6.34 0.70
C LEU A 277 12.45 -7.27 0.21
N ASP A 278 12.11 -8.32 -0.51
CA ASP A 278 13.08 -9.24 -1.14
C ASP A 278 14.00 -8.53 -2.16
N GLU A 279 13.58 -7.39 -2.70
CA GLU A 279 14.35 -6.59 -3.67
C GLU A 279 15.24 -5.53 -2.99
N LEU A 280 15.10 -5.35 -1.66
CA LEU A 280 15.88 -4.42 -0.87
C LEU A 280 17.21 -5.04 -0.41
N SER A 281 18.18 -4.17 -0.09
CA SER A 281 19.40 -4.58 0.61
C SER A 281 19.10 -5.05 2.04
N ALA A 282 19.94 -5.91 2.61
CA ALA A 282 19.78 -6.39 3.98
C ALA A 282 19.70 -5.26 5.02
N ASP A 283 20.44 -4.17 4.82
CA ASP A 283 20.40 -2.99 5.70
C ASP A 283 19.02 -2.30 5.65
N MET A 284 18.39 -2.25 4.48
CA MET A 284 17.05 -1.68 4.31
C MET A 284 15.97 -2.61 4.84
N GLN A 285 16.14 -3.93 4.72
CA GLN A 285 15.25 -4.91 5.35
C GLN A 285 15.27 -4.76 6.88
N ALA A 286 16.46 -4.66 7.48
CA ALA A 286 16.61 -4.45 8.92
C ALA A 286 15.93 -3.14 9.39
N GLN A 287 16.03 -2.05 8.60
CA GLN A 287 15.31 -0.82 8.92
C GLN A 287 13.78 -0.99 8.88
N ILE A 288 13.26 -1.82 7.98
CA ILE A 288 11.82 -2.12 7.95
C ILE A 288 11.42 -3.00 9.15
N ASP A 289 12.24 -3.98 9.52
CA ASP A 289 12.00 -4.79 10.72
C ASP A 289 11.98 -3.94 12.00
N ASP A 290 12.92 -3.01 12.15
CA ASP A 290 12.93 -2.04 13.25
C ASP A 290 11.64 -1.19 13.28
N GLN A 291 11.13 -0.79 12.11
CA GLN A 291 9.84 -0.08 12.03
C GLN A 291 8.65 -0.96 12.37
N HIS A 292 8.65 -2.23 11.99
CA HIS A 292 7.59 -3.15 12.37
C HIS A 292 7.50 -3.31 13.88
N ASP A 293 8.64 -3.29 14.57
CA ASP A 293 8.71 -3.32 16.03
C ASP A 293 8.30 -1.97 16.66
N GLU A 294 8.65 -0.84 16.02
CA GLU A 294 8.16 0.49 16.41
C GLU A 294 6.63 0.58 16.32
N VAL A 295 6.04 0.22 15.18
CA VAL A 295 4.57 0.20 14.99
C VAL A 295 3.92 -0.70 16.04
N ARG A 296 4.50 -1.86 16.34
CA ARG A 296 3.99 -2.72 17.40
C ARG A 296 3.98 -2.02 18.77
N SER A 297 5.08 -1.37 19.13
CA SER A 297 5.20 -0.61 20.38
C SER A 297 4.16 0.52 20.45
N GLU A 298 3.89 1.20 19.35
CA GLU A 298 2.87 2.25 19.27
C GLU A 298 1.45 1.69 19.46
N LEU A 299 1.15 0.50 18.92
CA LEU A 299 -0.14 -0.17 19.15
C LEU A 299 -0.32 -0.57 20.61
N GLU A 300 0.74 -1.06 21.26
CA GLU A 300 0.74 -1.44 22.67
C GLU A 300 0.56 -0.19 23.56
N GLU A 301 1.29 0.90 23.29
CA GLU A 301 1.13 2.19 23.98
C GLU A 301 -0.29 2.75 23.81
N LEU A 302 -0.84 2.69 22.59
CA LEU A 302 -2.20 3.15 22.33
C LEU A 302 -3.24 2.35 23.14
N ALA A 303 -3.10 1.02 23.21
CA ALA A 303 -3.99 0.17 23.98
C ALA A 303 -3.90 0.48 25.47
N ASP A 304 -2.69 0.62 26.01
CA ASP A 304 -2.43 0.95 27.42
C ASP A 304 -3.00 2.33 27.80
N GLU A 305 -2.84 3.34 26.94
CA GLU A 305 -3.41 4.66 27.18
C GLU A 305 -4.94 4.65 27.19
N MET A 306 -5.54 3.82 26.34
CA MET A 306 -6.98 3.65 26.31
C MET A 306 -7.48 2.87 27.53
N ASP A 307 -6.72 1.90 28.02
CA ASP A 307 -7.02 1.18 29.28
C ASP A 307 -7.02 2.16 30.46
N VAL A 308 -5.98 2.99 30.59
CA VAL A 308 -5.91 4.02 31.64
C VAL A 308 -7.07 5.02 31.56
N TYR A 309 -7.48 5.39 30.35
CA TYR A 309 -8.65 6.25 30.16
C TYR A 309 -9.95 5.58 30.64
N VAL A 310 -10.15 4.31 30.28
CA VAL A 310 -11.36 3.56 30.67
C VAL A 310 -11.38 3.26 32.17
N ASP A 311 -10.24 2.97 32.80
CA ASP A 311 -10.17 2.80 34.25
C ASP A 311 -10.53 4.08 35.02
N ARG A 312 -10.29 5.25 34.42
CA ARG A 312 -10.58 6.55 35.04
C ARG A 312 -12.01 7.03 34.81
N GLU A 313 -12.54 6.85 33.61
CA GLU A 313 -13.84 7.42 33.17
C GLU A 313 -14.94 6.37 33.02
N GLY A 314 -14.59 5.09 33.02
CA GLY A 314 -15.53 3.98 32.92
C GLY A 314 -16.39 3.89 34.17
N LEU A 315 -17.64 3.47 33.98
CA LEU A 315 -18.52 3.15 35.10
C LEU A 315 -17.91 2.02 35.93
N GLU A 316 -17.79 2.21 37.24
CA GLU A 316 -17.44 1.13 38.15
C GLU A 316 -18.39 -0.05 37.90
N PRO A 317 -17.89 -1.29 37.83
CA PRO A 317 -18.75 -2.46 37.75
C PRO A 317 -19.61 -2.47 39.00
N SER A 318 -20.90 -2.21 38.83
CA SER A 318 -21.89 -2.33 39.90
C SER A 318 -21.79 -3.72 40.50
N ALA A 319 -21.28 -3.80 41.74
CA ALA A 319 -21.15 -5.01 42.54
C ALA A 319 -22.51 -5.65 42.83
#